data_AF-T1AHA8-F1
#
_entry.id   AF-T1AHA8-F1
#
_cell.length_a   1.000
_cell.length_b   1.000
_cell.length_c   1.000
_cell.angle_alpha   90.00
_cell.angle_beta   90.00
_cell.angle_gamma   90.00
#
_symmetry.space_group_name_H-M   'P 1'
#
loop_
_entity.id
_entity.type
_entity.pdbx_description
1 polymer ?
#
loop_
_entity_poly.entity_id
_entity_poly.type
_entity_poly.pdbx_seq_one_letter_code
_entity_poly.pdbx_strand_id
1 'polypeptide(L)' 'MGLSKRCFAEFFGTFWLVFGGCGAALFSAAFPHLGIGFAGVALAFGLSVLTMVYAVGSISGGHFNPAISLGMAAGGRFA' A
#
# COMPACT_ATOMS: atom_id res chain seq x y z
N MET A 1 -11.24 -15.21 10.68
CA MET A 1 -10.20 -15.66 9.71
C MET A 1 -8.89 -15.86 10.46
N GLY A 2 -8.05 -16.83 10.09
CA GLY A 2 -6.81 -17.12 10.82
C GLY A 2 -5.78 -16.00 10.70
N LEU A 3 -5.01 -15.77 11.77
CA LEU A 3 -3.99 -14.72 11.86
C LEU A 3 -2.99 -14.78 10.69
N SER A 4 -2.53 -15.99 10.34
CA SER A 4 -1.60 -16.21 9.23
C SER A 4 -2.11 -15.63 7.89
N LYS A 5 -3.41 -15.78 7.58
CA LYS A 5 -4.00 -15.21 6.35
C LYS A 5 -4.00 -13.68 6.38
N ARG A 6 -4.27 -13.07 7.55
CA ARG A 6 -4.25 -11.62 7.72
C ARG A 6 -2.84 -11.06 7.59
N CYS A 7 -1.86 -11.69 8.24
CA CYS A 7 -0.46 -11.30 8.13
C CYS A 7 0.05 -11.41 6.69
N PHE A 8 -0.36 -12.45 5.95
CA PHE A 8 0.01 -12.57 4.54
C PHE A 8 -0.64 -11.50 3.66
N ALA A 9 -1.90 -11.14 3.91
CA ALA A 9 -2.56 -10.03 3.22
C ALA A 9 -1.86 -8.69 3.49
N GLU A 10 -1.50 -8.40 4.74
CA GLU A 10 -0.72 -7.21 5.10
C GLU A 10 0.66 -7.22 4.43
N PHE A 11 1.37 -8.35 4.47
CA PHE A 11 2.68 -8.49 3.82
C PHE A 11 2.59 -8.22 2.32
N PHE A 12 1.64 -8.83 1.62
CA PHE A 12 1.50 -8.66 0.18
C PHE A 12 1.05 -7.23 -0.18
N GLY A 13 0.18 -6.61 0.62
CA GLY A 13 -0.22 -5.23 0.40
C GLY A 13 0.90 -4.21 0.64
N THR A 14 1.72 -4.41 1.68
CA THR A 14 2.91 -3.57 1.89
C THR A 14 3.95 -3.80 0.78
N PHE A 15 4.15 -5.05 0.34
CA PHE A 15 5.00 -5.34 -0.82
C PHE A 15 4.51 -4.57 -2.05
N TRP A 16 3.21 -4.62 -2.36
CA TRP A 16 2.63 -3.93 -3.50
C TRP A 16 2.77 -2.40 -3.41
N LEU A 17 2.57 -1.84 -2.20
CA LEU A 17 2.76 -0.42 -1.94
C LEU A 17 4.20 0.03 -2.23
N VAL A 18 5.19 -0.70 -1.72
CA VAL A 18 6.62 -0.38 -1.93
C VAL A 18 7.01 -0.62 -3.37
N PHE A 19 6.62 -1.75 -3.95
CA PHE A 19 6.94 -2.10 -5.33
C PHE A 19 6.35 -1.08 -6.32
N GLY A 20 5.06 -0.76 -6.19
CA GLY A 20 4.38 0.20 -7.06
C GLY A 20 4.85 1.64 -6.85
N GLY A 21 4.87 2.11 -5.60
CA GLY A 21 5.23 3.49 -5.27
C GLY A 21 6.71 3.79 -5.47
N CYS A 22 7.60 3.05 -4.79
CA CYS A 22 9.04 3.27 -4.90
C CYS A 22 9.57 2.84 -6.28
N GLY A 23 9.00 1.81 -6.90
CA GLY A 23 9.35 1.42 -8.27
C GLY A 23 9.00 2.51 -9.28
N ALA A 24 7.81 3.10 -9.19
CA ALA A 24 7.43 4.22 -10.05
C ALA A 24 8.35 5.44 -9.84
N ALA A 25 8.74 5.72 -8.59
CA ALA A 25 9.68 6.78 -8.28
C ALA A 25 11.07 6.53 -8.89
N LEU A 26 11.59 5.31 -8.75
CA LEU A 26 12.93 4.93 -9.17
C LEU A 26 13.06 4.82 -10.70
N PHE A 27 12.07 4.20 -11.35
CA PHE A 27 12.17 3.82 -12.76
C PHE A 27 11.44 4.77 -13.72
N SER A 28 10.41 5.48 -13.25
CA SER A 28 9.50 6.22 -14.15
C SER A 28 9.40 7.72 -13.85
N ALA A 29 9.79 8.20 -12.67
CA ALA A 29 9.57 9.60 -12.29
C ALA A 29 10.25 10.61 -13.23
N ALA A 30 11.50 10.33 -13.61
CA ALA A 30 12.36 11.24 -14.38
C ALA A 30 12.79 10.63 -15.73
N PHE A 31 11.98 9.74 -16.31
CA PHE A 31 12.27 9.18 -17.61
C PHE A 31 12.34 10.30 -18.68
N PRO A 32 13.35 10.32 -19.58
CA PRO A 32 13.50 11.40 -20.56
C PRO A 32 12.24 11.59 -21.42
N HIS A 33 11.72 12.82 -21.45
CA HIS A 33 10.53 13.25 -22.22
C HIS A 33 9.19 12.56 -21.88
N LEU A 34 9.18 11.45 -21.14
CA LEU A 34 8.00 10.64 -20.85
C LEU A 34 7.83 10.31 -19.35
N GLY A 35 8.63 10.94 -18.48
CA GLY A 35 8.58 10.72 -17.04
C GLY A 35 7.23 11.10 -16.44
N ILE A 36 6.80 10.33 -15.44
CA ILE A 36 5.49 10.53 -14.81
C ILE A 36 5.49 11.69 -13.79
N GLY A 37 6.68 12.21 -13.42
CA GLY A 37 6.85 13.29 -12.46
C GLY A 37 6.31 12.96 -11.06
N PHE A 38 6.30 13.96 -10.17
CA PHE A 38 5.82 13.77 -8.80
C PHE A 38 4.33 13.45 -8.72
N ALA A 39 3.51 14.02 -9.61
CA ALA A 39 2.08 13.73 -9.67
C ALA A 39 1.82 12.26 -10.01
N GLY A 40 2.54 11.70 -10.98
CA GLY A 40 2.42 10.29 -11.34
C GLY A 40 2.92 9.36 -10.24
N VAL A 41 4.00 9.70 -9.55
CA VAL A 41 4.47 8.93 -8.38
C VAL A 41 3.44 8.96 -7.25
N ALA A 42 2.85 10.13 -6.96
CA ALA A 42 1.79 10.24 -5.96
C ALA A 42 0.57 9.37 -6.32
N LEU A 43 0.17 9.36 -7.60
CA LEU A 43 -0.87 8.46 -8.10
C LEU A 43 -0.47 6.99 -7.97
N ALA A 44 0.77 6.61 -8.25
CA ALA A 44 1.24 5.23 -8.11
C ALA A 44 1.14 4.74 -6.66
N PHE A 45 1.56 5.54 -5.67
CA PHE A 45 1.37 5.23 -4.25
C PHE A 45 -0.12 5.10 -3.90
N GLY A 46 -0.94 6.09 -4.28
CA GLY A 46 -2.37 6.09 -3.96
C GLY A 46 -3.11 4.90 -4.57
N LEU A 47 -2.87 4.59 -5.84
CA LEU A 47 -3.48 3.47 -6.54
C LEU A 47 -2.98 2.12 -6.00
N SER A 48 -1.72 2.02 -5.56
CA SER A 48 -1.21 0.80 -4.93
C SER A 48 -1.95 0.51 -3.62
N VAL A 49 -2.19 1.52 -2.78
CA VAL A 49 -3.04 1.36 -1.58
C VAL A 49 -4.47 1.01 -1.97
N LEU A 50 -5.09 1.78 -2.87
CA LEU A 50 -6.49 1.60 -3.29
C LEU A 50 -6.75 0.16 -3.77
N THR A 51 -5.92 -0.31 -4.71
CA THR A 51 -6.07 -1.65 -5.29
C THR A 51 -5.95 -2.75 -4.25
N MET A 52 -5.01 -2.63 -3.30
CA MET A 52 -4.84 -3.63 -2.25
C MET A 52 -5.91 -3.57 -1.16
N VAL A 53 -6.44 -2.39 -0.82
CA VAL A 53 -7.59 -2.27 0.07
C VAL A 53 -8.81 -2.97 -0.55
N TYR A 54 -9.06 -2.80 -1.85
CA TYR A 54 -10.12 -3.53 -2.54
C TYR A 54 -9.87 -5.03 -2.62
N ALA A 55 -8.62 -5.46 -2.86
CA ALA A 55 -8.28 -6.86 -3.05
C ALA A 55 -8.28 -7.67 -1.74
N VAL A 56 -7.67 -7.13 -0.68
CA VAL A 56 -7.43 -7.87 0.58
C VAL A 56 -7.82 -7.09 1.84
N GLY A 57 -8.40 -5.90 1.72
CA GLY A 57 -8.84 -5.12 2.89
C GLY A 57 -9.90 -5.84 3.73
N SER A 58 -10.81 -6.60 3.10
CA SER A 58 -11.77 -7.47 3.80
C SER A 58 -11.10 -8.64 4.54
N ILE A 59 -9.83 -8.91 4.26
CA ILE A 59 -9.07 -10.00 4.89
C ILE A 59 -8.40 -9.53 6.18
N SER A 60 -7.62 -8.45 6.11
CA SER A 60 -6.77 -7.99 7.22
C SER A 60 -7.12 -6.61 7.79
N GLY A 61 -8.07 -5.89 7.19
CA GLY A 61 -8.29 -4.47 7.46
C GLY A 61 -7.51 -3.55 6.51
N GLY A 62 -6.53 -4.09 5.77
CA GLY A 62 -5.80 -3.40 4.72
C GLY A 62 -4.98 -2.23 5.21
N HIS A 63 -4.22 -2.41 6.28
CA HIS A 63 -3.45 -1.32 6.88
C HIS A 63 -2.22 -0.96 6.03
N PHE A 64 -1.46 -1.97 5.63
CA PHE A 64 -0.23 -1.91 4.83
C PHE A 64 0.84 -0.96 5.36
N ASN A 65 0.66 -0.45 6.59
CA ASN A 65 1.44 0.61 7.20
C ASN A 65 1.41 0.41 8.73
N PRO A 66 2.58 0.35 9.39
CA PRO A 66 2.67 0.25 10.85
C PRO A 66 2.00 1.40 11.60
N ALA A 67 2.09 2.64 11.11
CA ALA A 67 1.46 3.79 11.76
C ALA A 67 -0.07 3.71 11.71
N ILE A 68 -0.64 3.21 10.60
CA ILE A 68 -2.08 2.96 10.49
C ILE A 68 -2.48 1.85 11.47
N SER A 69 -1.71 0.76 11.52
CA SER A 69 -1.93 -0.33 12.47
C SER A 69 -1.96 0.16 13.92
N LEU A 70 -0.97 0.97 14.33
CA LEU A 70 -0.91 1.54 15.67
C LEU A 70 -2.06 2.53 15.93
N GLY A 71 -2.41 3.37 14.95
CA GLY A 71 -3.52 4.31 15.06
C GLY A 71 -4.87 3.60 15.22
N MET A 72 -5.09 2.52 14.48
CA MET A 72 -6.29 1.69 14.60
C MET A 72 -6.35 0.97 15.94
N ALA A 73 -5.21 0.49 16.46
CA ALA A 73 -5.12 -0.10 17.80
C ALA A 73 -5.44 0.94 18.89
N ALA A 74 -4.82 2.11 18.84
CA ALA A 74 -5.07 3.19 19.79
C ALA A 74 -6.52 3.70 19.72
N GLY A 75 -7.14 3.70 18.55
CA GLY A 75 -8.53 4.06 18.35
C GLY A 75 -9.55 2.97 18.67
N GLY A 76 -9.12 1.77 19.09
CA GLY A 76 -10.03 0.64 19.38
C GLY A 76 -10.72 0.07 18.13
N ARG A 77 -10.12 0.24 16.94
CA ARG A 77 -10.66 -0.15 15.63
C ARG A 77 -9.81 -1.22 14.93
N PHE A 78 -8.83 -1.79 15.61
CA PHE A 78 -7.95 -2.83 15.05
C PHE A 78 -8.73 -4.15 14.91
N ALA A 79 -8.86 -4.63 13.67
CA ALA A 79 -9.73 -5.75 13.31
C ALA A 79 -8.97 -7.00 12.86
#